data_AF-A0A969KM86-F1
#
_entry.id   AF-A0A969KM86-F1
#
_cell.length_a   1.000
_cell.length_b   1.000
_cell.length_c   1.000
_cell.angle_alpha   90.00
_cell.angle_beta   90.00
_cell.angle_gamma   90.00
#
_symmetry.space_group_name_H-M   'P 1'
#
loop_
_entity.id
_entity.type
_entity.pdbx_description
1 polymer ?
#
loop_
_entity_poly.entity_id
_entity_poly.type
_entity_poly.pdbx_seq_one_letter_code
_entity_poly.pdbx_strand_id
1 'polypeptide(L)' 'ENATRFVNAVNSSAVFVNASTRFNDGGQFGLGAEVAVSTQKLHARGPMGLEELTTYKWVCLGDWHIRP' A
#
# COMPACT_ATOMS: atom_id res chain seq x y z
N GLU A 1 -2.44 -12.15 23.16
CA GLU A 1 -2.64 -13.28 22.23
C GLU A 1 -3.75 -13.02 21.20
N ASN A 2 -5.00 -12.78 21.62
CA ASN A 2 -6.14 -12.61 20.70
C ASN A 2 -5.96 -11.49 19.66
N ALA A 3 -5.45 -10.33 20.06
CA ALA A 3 -5.21 -9.20 19.16
C ALA A 3 -4.23 -9.56 18.02
N THR A 4 -3.11 -10.20 18.36
CA THR A 4 -2.10 -10.64 17.38
C THR A 4 -2.67 -11.69 16.43
N ARG A 5 -3.43 -12.66 16.95
CA ARG A 5 -4.13 -13.66 16.14
C ARG A 5 -5.10 -13.00 15.15
N PHE A 6 -5.85 -11.99 15.60
CA PHE A 6 -6.79 -11.24 14.76
C PHE A 6 -6.08 -10.51 13.62
N VAL A 7 -5.00 -9.78 13.91
CA VAL A 7 -4.19 -9.08 12.90
C VAL A 7 -3.65 -10.03 11.84
N ASN A 8 -3.17 -11.20 12.24
CA ASN A 8 -2.59 -12.17 11.31
C ASN A 8 -3.63 -12.92 10.47
N ALA A 9 -4.85 -13.12 10.99
CA ALA A 9 -5.88 -13.93 10.33
C ALA A 9 -6.77 -13.12 9.37
N VAL A 10 -6.98 -11.83 9.64
CA VAL A 10 -7.91 -11.00 8.84
C VAL A 10 -7.19 -10.43 7.62
N ASN A 11 -7.59 -10.87 6.43
CA ASN A 11 -7.02 -10.42 5.17
C ASN A 11 -7.77 -9.20 4.59
N SER A 12 -7.67 -8.05 5.26
CA SER A 12 -8.26 -6.76 4.83
C SER A 12 -7.19 -5.81 4.28
N SER A 13 -7.59 -4.67 3.70
CA SER A 13 -6.67 -3.59 3.32
C SER A 13 -6.07 -2.87 4.55
N ALA A 14 -6.80 -2.84 5.66
CA ALA A 14 -6.33 -2.37 6.96
C ALA A 14 -7.01 -3.20 8.07
N VAL A 15 -6.26 -3.47 9.16
CA VAL A 15 -6.76 -4.19 10.35
C VAL A 15 -6.44 -3.35 11.58
N PHE A 16 -7.46 -3.06 12.39
CA PHE A 16 -7.35 -2.21 13.56
C PHE A 16 -7.54 -3.02 14.84
N VAL A 17 -6.80 -2.66 15.89
CA VAL A 17 -6.95 -3.19 17.26
C VAL A 17 -7.14 -1.99 18.17
N ASN A 18 -8.23 -1.98 18.95
CA ASN A 18 -8.57 -0.87 19.87
C ASN A 18 -8.61 0.51 19.20
N ALA A 19 -8.94 0.57 17.91
CA ALA A 19 -9.11 1.80 17.15
C ALA A 19 -10.31 1.67 16.21
N SER A 20 -10.96 2.81 15.92
CA SER A 20 -12.11 2.87 15.02
C SER A 20 -11.71 2.54 13.58
N THR A 21 -12.57 1.84 12.85
CA THR A 21 -12.39 1.61 11.41
C THR A 21 -12.45 2.88 10.57
N ARG A 22 -12.97 3.99 11.13
CA ARG A 22 -12.97 5.31 10.48
C ARG A 22 -11.57 5.87 10.21
N PHE A 23 -10.53 5.33 10.84
CA PHE A 23 -9.13 5.71 10.58
C PHE A 23 -8.55 5.14 9.28
N ASN A 24 -9.28 4.29 8.55
CA ASN A 24 -8.86 3.81 7.23
C ASN A 24 -9.07 4.89 6.16
N ASP A 25 -8.19 5.89 6.18
CA ASP A 25 -8.25 7.13 5.42
C ASP A 25 -6.84 7.67 5.20
N GLY A 26 -6.53 8.15 4.00
CA GLY A 26 -5.18 8.60 3.65
C GLY A 26 -4.70 9.81 4.45
N GLY A 27 -5.60 10.72 4.84
CA GLY A 27 -5.26 11.82 5.73
C GLY A 27 -4.88 11.32 7.13
N GLN A 28 -5.62 10.34 7.66
CA GLN A 28 -5.31 9.73 8.94
C GLN A 28 -4.03 8.87 8.93
N PHE A 29 -3.69 8.29 7.78
CA PHE A 29 -2.46 7.51 7.58
C PHE A 29 -1.24 8.37 7.23
N GLY A 30 -1.39 9.69 7.11
CA GLY A 30 -0.29 10.61 6.83
C GLY A 30 0.12 10.69 5.35
N LEU A 31 -0.73 10.23 4.44
CA LEU A 31 -0.52 10.34 2.98
C LEU A 31 -0.81 11.75 2.44
N GLY A 32 -1.40 12.61 3.27
CA GLY A 32 -1.79 13.99 2.94
C GLY A 32 -3.10 14.07 2.14
N ALA A 33 -3.25 13.23 1.11
CA ALA A 33 -4.47 13.08 0.33
C ALA A 33 -4.71 11.62 -0.05
N GLU A 34 -5.95 11.28 -0.38
CA GLU A 34 -6.29 10.00 -1.00
C GLU A 34 -7.15 10.19 -2.24
N VAL A 35 -6.96 9.33 -3.24
CA VAL A 35 -7.88 9.23 -4.40
C VAL A 35 -9.04 8.30 -4.08
N ALA A 36 -8.74 7.15 -3.47
CA ALA A 36 -9.70 6.14 -3.04
C ALA A 36 -9.03 5.14 -2.09
N VAL A 37 -9.83 4.28 -1.48
CA VAL A 37 -9.35 3.14 -0.68
C VAL A 37 -9.47 1.86 -1.51
N SER A 38 -8.33 1.28 -1.91
CA SER A 38 -8.28 0.02 -2.66
C SER A 38 -8.41 -1.19 -1.74
N THR A 39 -9.29 -2.12 -2.11
CA THR A 39 -9.42 -3.44 -1.48
C THR A 39 -8.75 -4.55 -2.29
N GLN A 40 -8.16 -4.21 -3.44
CA GLN A 40 -7.47 -5.17 -4.30
C GLN A 40 -6.12 -5.60 -3.69
N LYS A 41 -5.59 -6.74 -4.15
CA LYS A 41 -4.30 -7.28 -3.67
C LYS A 41 -3.12 -6.92 -4.55
N LEU A 42 -3.37 -6.50 -5.79
CA LEU A 42 -2.33 -6.15 -6.76
C LEU A 42 -2.19 -4.62 -6.82
N HIS A 43 -0.98 -4.14 -7.06
CA HIS A 43 -0.62 -2.72 -7.17
C HIS A 43 -0.71 -1.97 -5.85
N ALA A 44 -1.88 -1.42 -5.52
CA ALA A 44 -2.11 -0.57 -4.36
C ALA A 44 -3.23 -1.14 -3.48
N ARG A 45 -3.05 -1.10 -2.15
CA ARG A 45 -3.99 -1.66 -1.17
C ARG A 45 -4.08 -0.76 0.06
N GLY A 46 -5.30 -0.40 0.45
CA GLY A 46 -5.56 0.64 1.45
C GLY A 46 -5.79 2.00 0.79
N PRO A 47 -5.77 3.08 1.58
CA PRO A 47 -5.80 4.46 1.07
C PRO A 47 -4.70 4.69 0.03
N MET A 48 -5.06 5.22 -1.14
CA MET A 48 -4.14 5.44 -2.25
C MET A 48 -3.73 6.91 -2.33
N GLY A 49 -2.47 7.19 -2.00
CA GLY A 49 -1.84 8.51 -2.13
C GLY A 49 -1.19 8.69 -3.50
N LEU A 50 -0.20 9.58 -3.58
CA LEU A 50 0.47 9.91 -4.84
C LEU A 50 1.32 8.75 -5.38
N GLU A 51 2.01 8.01 -4.51
CA GLU A 51 2.88 6.90 -4.91
C GLU A 51 2.08 5.78 -5.58
N GLU A 52 0.88 5.50 -5.08
CA GLU A 52 -0.04 4.50 -5.63
C GLU A 52 -0.57 4.87 -7.03
N LEU A 53 -0.32 6.08 -7.54
CA LEU A 53 -0.64 6.49 -8.91
C LEU A 53 0.58 6.43 -9.84
N THR A 54 1.72 6.00 -9.33
CA THR A 54 2.95 5.87 -10.12
C THR A 54 3.19 4.44 -10.55
N THR A 55 4.08 4.27 -11.53
CA THR A 55 4.70 2.99 -11.85
C THR A 55 6.20 3.21 -11.92
N TYR A 56 6.97 2.13 -11.86
CA TYR A 56 8.42 2.19 -11.97
C TYR A 56 8.88 1.71 -13.35
N LYS A 57 10.09 2.10 -13.73
CA LYS A 57 10.77 1.58 -14.91
C LYS A 57 12.24 1.34 -14.58
N TRP A 58 12.83 0.40 -15.31
CA TRP A 58 14.28 0.22 -15.28
C TRP A 58 14.93 1.24 -16.21
N VAL A 59 15.99 1.88 -15.73
CA VAL A 59 16.85 2.75 -16.53
C VAL A 59 18.21 2.07 -16.62
N CYS A 60 18.60 1.65 -17.82
CA CYS A 60 19.90 1.03 -18.07
C CYS A 60 20.78 2.02 -18.82
N LEU A 61 21.89 2.42 -18.22
CA LEU A 61 22.92 3.26 -18.85
C LEU A 61 24.08 2.34 -19.24
N GLY A 62 24.32 2.20 -20.54
CA GLY A 62 25.35 1.32 -21.08
C GLY A 62 26.60 2.07 -21.49
N ASP A 63 27.71 1.34 -21.49
CA ASP A 63 28.95 1.67 -22.19
C ASP A 63 29.46 0.37 -22.83
N TRP A 64 29.24 0.21 -24.14
CA TRP A 64 29.62 -0.98 -24.92
C TRP A 64 29.21 -2.35 -24.34
N HIS A 65 28.01 -2.44 -23.74
CA HIS A 65 27.52 -3.71 -23.20
C HIS A 65 27.07 -4.66 -24.32
N ILE A 66 27.49 -5.92 -24.24
CA ILE A 66 27.06 -7.01 -25.12
C ILE A 66 26.25 -8.05 -24.32
N ARG A 67 25.29 -8.71 -24.98
CA ARG A 67 24.60 -9.90 -24.48
C ARG A 67 24.92 -11.06 -25.44
N PRO A 68 25.78 -12.02 -25.06
CA PRO A 68 26.10 -13.18 -25.89
C PRO A 68 24.90 -14.10 -26.08
#